data_AF-A0A3D0D6D4-F1
#
_entry.id   AF-A0A3D0D6D4-F1
#
_cell.length_a   1.000
_cell.length_b   1.000
_cell.length_c   1.000
_cell.angle_alpha   90.00
_cell.angle_beta   90.00
_cell.angle_gamma   90.00
#
_symmetry.space_group_name_H-M   'P 1'
#
loop_
_entity.id
_entity.type
_entity.pdbx_description
1 polymer ?
#
loop_
_entity_poly.entity_id
_entity_poly.type
_entity_poly.pdbx_seq_one_letter_code
_entity_poly.pdbx_strand_id
1 'polypeptide(L)'
;MSKPPSATDPQEVLPLLAHLRTYGEATQDEVAALRAQEWPRVLIAAGLARPGESSVLLATPPLLTLSPECSDTNLLRAVGFNYPPYRRRLLAILTHGMVDAGQKDLYDRLEQWVVRDMPHLVPALNTLLDELEASDGRIVGWPSPQVQARFENLYTDLGDFAEWDRTLLGLSAAPLDLFGAVLEKFGKAPALPVAPAPPPERPIALLPEFPLHEGDTGTLPSLPPPPWTITRQEVQSSLPLFDAVGQPLFDTSRIAEIIWQDALAQQPYYRAVLHLAYAHRLARGEATQPILRCQHELSATVVEIGRQSVGPLSELLPGLVDSMGFYPILPPGLAPSRLGNLLDNLLAAQMLTWEDGILILAEAYALTWGERPRARTLARGPGQQEREALLTYLQNSLKRGRANRESL
;
A
#
# COMPACT_ATOMS: atom_id res chain seq x y z
N MET A 1 19.98 6.73 -23.22
CA MET A 1 19.92 6.56 -21.75
C MET A 1 19.93 7.94 -21.14
N SER A 2 18.80 8.38 -20.57
CA SER A 2 18.71 9.69 -19.92
C SER A 2 19.57 9.68 -18.66
N LYS A 3 20.34 10.76 -18.42
CA LYS A 3 21.14 10.92 -17.20
C LYS A 3 20.25 10.70 -15.96
N PRO A 4 20.73 10.01 -14.92
CA PRO A 4 19.98 9.88 -13.67
C PRO A 4 19.71 11.28 -13.09
N PRO A 5 18.57 11.48 -12.41
CA PRO A 5 18.29 12.72 -11.71
C PRO A 5 19.20 12.80 -10.47
N SER A 6 20.46 13.16 -10.71
CA SER A 6 21.55 13.26 -9.72
C SER A 6 21.38 14.49 -8.80
N ALA A 7 20.35 15.31 -9.02
CA ALA A 7 20.17 16.60 -8.36
C ALA A 7 18.87 16.75 -7.55
N THR A 8 17.98 15.75 -7.51
CA THR A 8 16.76 15.82 -6.70
C THR A 8 17.00 15.27 -5.31
N ASP A 9 16.63 16.06 -4.29
CA ASP A 9 16.66 15.64 -2.88
C ASP A 9 15.67 14.49 -2.66
N PRO A 10 16.11 13.31 -2.18
CA PRO A 10 15.21 12.20 -1.88
C PRO A 10 14.02 12.55 -0.99
N GLN A 11 14.09 13.57 -0.15
CA GLN A 11 12.95 13.95 0.68
C GLN A 11 11.74 14.43 -0.13
N GLU A 12 11.95 14.95 -1.34
CA GLU A 12 10.88 15.44 -2.21
C GLU A 12 9.93 14.31 -2.67
N VAL A 13 10.34 13.05 -2.59
CA VAL A 13 9.47 11.91 -2.96
C VAL A 13 8.52 11.48 -1.85
N LEU A 14 8.75 11.90 -0.60
CA LEU A 14 7.95 11.48 0.54
C LEU A 14 6.45 11.77 0.37
N PRO A 15 6.01 12.97 -0.08
CA PRO A 15 4.59 13.24 -0.29
C PRO A 15 3.98 12.31 -1.34
N LEU A 16 4.70 12.03 -2.43
CA LEU A 16 4.23 11.11 -3.48
C LEU A 16 4.14 9.67 -2.98
N LEU A 17 5.11 9.21 -2.18
CA LEU A 17 5.07 7.87 -1.60
C LEU A 17 3.93 7.73 -0.59
N ALA A 18 3.70 8.74 0.26
CA ALA A 18 2.57 8.76 1.18
C ALA A 18 1.23 8.72 0.42
N HIS A 19 1.12 9.49 -0.67
CA HIS A 19 -0.05 9.49 -1.54
C HIS A 19 -0.29 8.12 -2.19
N LEU A 20 0.73 7.53 -2.83
CA LEU A 20 0.65 6.21 -3.47
C LEU A 20 0.34 5.08 -2.47
N ARG A 21 0.87 5.15 -1.25
CA ARG A 21 0.56 4.17 -0.19
C ARG A 21 -0.86 4.29 0.32
N THR A 22 -1.44 5.49 0.26
CA THR A 22 -2.81 5.77 0.72
C THR A 22 -3.83 5.41 -0.34
N TYR A 23 -3.62 5.86 -1.58
CA TYR A 23 -4.60 5.79 -2.66
C TYR A 23 -4.28 4.74 -3.73
N GLY A 24 -3.07 4.17 -3.73
CA GLY A 24 -2.66 3.16 -4.71
C GLY A 24 -2.35 3.70 -6.11
N GLU A 25 -2.77 4.93 -6.41
CA GLU A 25 -2.54 5.58 -7.69
C GLU A 25 -2.38 7.10 -7.53
N ALA A 26 -1.73 7.73 -8.51
CA ALA A 26 -1.58 9.18 -8.61
C ALA A 26 -1.72 9.65 -10.06
N THR A 27 -2.55 10.67 -10.31
CA THR A 27 -2.63 11.30 -11.64
C THR A 27 -1.43 12.22 -11.89
N GLN A 28 -1.19 12.63 -13.15
CA GLN A 28 -0.12 13.59 -13.45
C GLN A 28 -0.33 14.93 -12.73
N ASP A 29 -1.58 15.39 -12.62
CA ASP A 29 -1.92 16.63 -11.93
C ASP A 29 -1.63 16.53 -10.42
N GLU A 30 -1.91 15.38 -9.80
CA GLU A 30 -1.55 15.12 -8.41
C GLU A 30 -0.04 15.07 -8.21
N VAL A 31 0.71 14.39 -9.09
CA VAL A 31 2.17 14.38 -9.06
C VAL A 31 2.74 15.80 -9.18
N ALA A 32 2.15 16.63 -10.05
CA ALA A 32 2.56 18.02 -10.22
C ALA A 32 2.24 18.88 -9.00
N ALA A 33 1.05 18.70 -8.40
CA ALA A 33 0.65 19.39 -7.18
C ALA A 33 1.56 19.05 -5.99
N LEU A 34 2.04 17.80 -5.92
CA LEU A 34 3.02 17.34 -4.93
C LEU A 34 4.46 17.75 -5.25
N ARG A 35 4.70 18.47 -6.35
CA ARG A 35 6.03 18.92 -6.82
C ARG A 35 7.02 17.76 -7.02
N ALA A 36 6.51 16.60 -7.46
CA ALA A 36 7.28 15.37 -7.57
C ALA A 36 7.49 14.92 -9.03
N GLN A 37 7.57 15.83 -10.00
CA GLN A 37 7.49 15.51 -11.45
C GLN A 37 8.60 14.57 -11.95
N GLU A 38 9.80 14.60 -11.35
CA GLU A 38 10.92 13.75 -11.76
C GLU A 38 10.90 12.36 -11.09
N TRP A 39 10.15 12.22 -10.00
CA TRP A 39 10.12 11.01 -9.17
C TRP A 39 9.39 9.80 -9.77
N PRO A 40 8.32 9.92 -10.57
CA PRO A 40 7.70 8.77 -11.23
C PRO A 40 8.69 7.88 -11.97
N ARG A 41 9.67 8.47 -12.68
CA ARG A 41 10.69 7.71 -13.40
C ARG A 41 11.58 6.89 -12.46
N VAL A 42 11.96 7.49 -11.34
CA VAL A 42 12.78 6.83 -10.30
C VAL A 42 11.99 5.69 -9.64
N LEU A 43 10.74 5.94 -9.27
CA LEU A 43 9.87 4.94 -8.64
C LEU A 43 9.56 3.76 -9.58
N ILE A 44 9.37 4.03 -10.88
CA ILE A 44 9.21 2.98 -11.89
C ILE A 44 10.48 2.16 -12.05
N ALA A 45 11.65 2.81 -12.17
CA ALA A 45 12.93 2.12 -12.27
C ALA A 45 13.24 1.29 -11.00
N ALA A 46 12.79 1.76 -9.83
CA ALA A 46 12.88 1.04 -8.57
C ALA A 46 11.83 -0.08 -8.41
N GLY A 47 10.92 -0.27 -9.37
CA GLY A 47 9.86 -1.28 -9.28
C GLY A 47 8.82 -1.02 -8.17
N LEU A 48 8.81 0.19 -7.60
CA LEU A 48 7.85 0.63 -6.57
C LEU A 48 6.58 1.25 -7.17
N ALA A 49 6.64 1.62 -8.44
CA ALA A 49 5.51 2.07 -9.22
C ALA A 49 5.54 1.49 -10.63
N ARG A 50 4.41 1.55 -11.34
CA ARG A 50 4.29 1.21 -12.75
C ARG A 50 3.39 2.23 -13.46
N PRO A 51 3.56 2.45 -14.77
CA PRO A 51 2.56 3.20 -15.53
C PRO A 51 1.23 2.42 -15.55
N GLY A 52 0.13 3.14 -15.35
CA GLY A 52 -1.24 2.69 -15.57
C GLY A 52 -1.83 3.25 -16.85
N GLU A 53 -3.13 3.05 -17.04
CA GLU A 53 -3.88 3.73 -18.11
C GLU A 53 -3.94 5.25 -17.89
N SER A 54 -4.23 6.00 -18.95
CA SER A 54 -4.49 7.45 -18.90
C SER A 54 -3.40 8.28 -18.20
N SER A 55 -2.13 7.85 -18.29
CA SER A 55 -0.99 8.52 -17.65
C SER A 55 -1.03 8.55 -16.11
N VAL A 56 -1.72 7.59 -15.50
CA VAL A 56 -1.72 7.39 -14.05
C VAL A 56 -0.48 6.63 -13.61
N LEU A 57 0.09 7.01 -12.46
CA LEU A 57 1.13 6.25 -11.79
C LEU A 57 0.50 5.30 -10.78
N LEU A 58 0.78 4.00 -10.88
CA LEU A 58 0.21 2.98 -10.01
C LEU A 58 1.26 2.44 -9.05
N ALA A 59 0.91 2.34 -7.77
CA ALA A 59 1.74 1.68 -6.76
C ALA A 59 1.82 0.18 -7.05
N THR A 60 3.02 -0.39 -6.88
CA THR A 60 3.20 -1.85 -6.98
C THR A 60 3.04 -2.51 -5.61
N PRO A 61 2.78 -3.84 -5.53
CA PRO A 61 2.71 -4.53 -4.25
C PRO A 61 3.93 -4.33 -3.34
N PRO A 62 5.18 -4.28 -3.83
CA PRO A 62 6.33 -3.92 -3.00
C PRO A 62 6.18 -2.61 -2.22
N LEU A 63 5.51 -1.59 -2.79
CA LEU A 63 5.25 -0.33 -2.10
C LEU A 63 4.08 -0.45 -1.11
N LEU A 64 3.00 -1.12 -1.53
CA LEU A 64 1.75 -1.22 -0.75
C LEU A 64 1.86 -2.17 0.45
N THR A 65 2.77 -3.14 0.38
CA THR A 65 2.99 -4.11 1.46
C THR A 65 3.96 -3.62 2.54
N LEU A 66 4.58 -2.45 2.37
CA LEU A 66 5.41 -1.84 3.40
C LEU A 66 4.57 -1.51 4.64
N SER A 67 5.12 -1.84 5.82
CA SER A 67 4.48 -1.56 7.11
C SER A 67 4.01 -0.10 7.20
N PRO A 68 2.77 0.19 7.62
CA PRO A 68 2.27 1.54 7.86
C PRO A 68 3.22 2.38 8.74
N GLU A 69 3.86 1.73 9.73
CA GLU A 69 4.78 2.34 10.68
C GLU A 69 6.22 2.51 10.13
N CYS A 70 6.45 2.19 8.85
CA CYS A 70 7.74 2.40 8.22
C CYS A 70 8.07 3.90 8.23
N SER A 71 9.12 4.27 8.98
CA SER A 71 9.63 5.65 9.01
C SER A 71 9.99 6.15 7.61
N ASP A 72 9.83 7.45 7.40
CA ASP A 72 10.22 8.14 6.16
C ASP A 72 11.64 7.78 5.73
N THR A 73 12.58 7.73 6.68
CA THR A 73 13.96 7.35 6.40
C THR A 73 14.07 5.92 5.84
N ASN A 74 13.37 4.96 6.41
CA ASN A 74 13.39 3.58 5.91
C ASN A 74 12.68 3.45 4.57
N LEU A 75 11.63 4.24 4.34
CA LEU A 75 10.94 4.33 3.07
C LEU A 75 11.84 4.91 1.96
N LEU A 76 12.60 5.96 2.26
CA LEU A 76 13.59 6.53 1.34
C LEU A 76 14.74 5.56 1.07
N ARG A 77 15.20 4.83 2.10
CA ARG A 77 16.18 3.75 1.91
C ARG A 77 15.63 2.65 1.01
N ALA A 78 14.36 2.29 1.16
CA ALA A 78 13.72 1.32 0.27
C ALA A 78 13.73 1.79 -1.19
N VAL A 79 13.41 3.07 -1.43
CA VAL A 79 13.50 3.68 -2.76
C VAL A 79 14.93 3.66 -3.28
N GLY A 80 15.90 4.15 -2.49
CA GLY A 80 17.30 4.21 -2.88
C GLY A 80 17.90 2.85 -3.18
N PHE A 81 17.64 1.85 -2.33
CA PHE A 81 18.18 0.52 -2.53
C PHE A 81 17.60 -0.16 -3.78
N ASN A 82 16.36 0.14 -4.17
CA ASN A 82 15.78 -0.44 -5.38
C ASN A 82 16.08 0.35 -6.64
N TYR A 83 16.40 1.65 -6.53
CA TYR A 83 16.74 2.46 -7.69
C TYR A 83 18.08 1.99 -8.30
N PRO A 84 18.11 1.43 -9.53
CA PRO A 84 19.27 0.67 -10.00
C PRO A 84 20.61 1.44 -10.01
N PRO A 85 20.67 2.71 -10.46
CA PRO A 85 21.91 3.49 -10.42
C PRO A 85 22.45 3.69 -9.01
N TYR A 86 21.59 4.03 -8.05
CA TYR A 86 22.02 4.23 -6.67
C TYR A 86 22.36 2.90 -5.98
N ARG A 87 21.58 1.84 -6.24
CA ARG A 87 21.91 0.48 -5.79
C ARG A 87 23.30 0.06 -6.23
N ARG A 88 23.66 0.30 -7.49
CA ARG A 88 24.99 -0.03 -8.03
C ARG A 88 26.09 0.77 -7.33
N ARG A 89 25.85 2.03 -7.00
CA ARG A 89 26.76 2.84 -6.16
C ARG A 89 26.94 2.26 -4.77
N LEU A 90 25.85 1.90 -4.08
CA LEU A 90 25.92 1.30 -2.74
C LEU A 90 26.71 -0.02 -2.77
N LEU A 91 26.46 -0.88 -3.75
CA LEU A 91 27.23 -2.12 -3.96
C LEU A 91 28.70 -1.82 -4.23
N ALA A 92 29.02 -0.81 -5.05
CA ALA A 92 30.39 -0.41 -5.31
C ALA A 92 31.12 0.11 -4.06
N ILE A 93 30.44 0.83 -3.16
CA ILE A 93 30.99 1.26 -1.87
C ILE A 93 31.30 0.04 -0.99
N LEU A 94 30.36 -0.90 -0.88
CA LEU A 94 30.53 -2.14 -0.11
C LEU A 94 31.70 -2.98 -0.67
N THR A 95 31.73 -3.19 -1.98
CA THR A 95 32.80 -3.93 -2.66
C THR A 95 34.15 -3.26 -2.46
N HIS A 96 34.25 -1.93 -2.58
CA HIS A 96 35.50 -1.21 -2.36
C HIS A 96 36.02 -1.40 -0.93
N GLY A 97 35.16 -1.24 0.08
CA GLY A 97 35.55 -1.47 1.47
C GLY A 97 35.95 -2.93 1.77
N MET A 98 35.30 -3.90 1.11
CA MET A 98 35.70 -5.31 1.20
C MET A 98 37.06 -5.57 0.54
N VAL A 99 37.34 -4.99 -0.61
CA VAL A 99 38.65 -5.11 -1.28
C VAL A 99 39.74 -4.47 -0.44
N ASP A 100 39.52 -3.26 0.10
CA ASP A 100 40.46 -2.58 1.00
C ASP A 100 40.74 -3.40 2.27
N ALA A 101 39.70 -3.99 2.88
CA ALA A 101 39.86 -4.89 4.01
C ALA A 101 40.65 -6.15 3.64
N GLY A 102 40.44 -6.70 2.45
CA GLY A 102 41.20 -7.84 1.91
C GLY A 102 42.68 -7.51 1.70
N GLN A 103 42.99 -6.31 1.17
CA GLN A 103 44.38 -5.84 1.01
C GLN A 103 45.11 -5.63 2.34
N LYS A 104 44.34 -5.45 3.42
CA LYS A 104 44.84 -5.28 4.80
C LYS A 104 44.78 -6.57 5.62
N ASP A 105 44.53 -7.72 4.98
CA ASP A 105 44.45 -9.04 5.61
C ASP A 105 43.39 -9.15 6.73
N LEU A 106 42.29 -8.39 6.65
CA LEU A 106 41.20 -8.38 7.65
C LEU A 106 40.16 -9.49 7.40
N TYR A 107 40.61 -10.74 7.27
CA TYR A 107 39.76 -11.87 6.86
C TYR A 107 38.58 -12.15 7.81
N ASP A 108 38.79 -12.04 9.14
CA ASP A 108 37.72 -12.23 10.13
C ASP A 108 36.55 -11.25 9.95
N ARG A 109 36.86 -10.01 9.53
CA ARG A 109 35.85 -8.98 9.24
C ARG A 109 35.10 -9.28 7.95
N LEU A 110 35.81 -9.73 6.92
CA LEU A 110 35.20 -10.13 5.66
C LEU A 110 34.22 -11.29 5.86
N GLU A 111 34.62 -12.32 6.62
CA GLU A 111 33.75 -13.44 6.95
C GLU A 111 32.51 -12.97 7.72
N GLN A 112 32.69 -12.12 8.74
CA GLN A 112 31.57 -11.53 9.47
C GLN A 112 30.60 -10.80 8.52
N TRP A 113 31.10 -9.98 7.61
CA TRP A 113 30.26 -9.21 6.70
C TRP A 113 29.51 -10.09 5.69
N VAL A 114 30.19 -11.06 5.09
CA VAL A 114 29.61 -11.93 4.04
C VAL A 114 28.62 -12.93 4.62
N VAL A 115 28.96 -13.55 5.74
CA VAL A 115 28.16 -14.65 6.32
C VAL A 115 27.00 -14.11 7.15
N ARG A 116 27.23 -13.05 7.92
CA ARG A 116 26.26 -12.57 8.91
C ARG A 116 25.58 -11.27 8.52
N ASP A 117 26.35 -10.26 8.13
CA ASP A 117 25.80 -8.91 8.01
C ASP A 117 25.12 -8.67 6.64
N MET A 118 25.61 -9.25 5.54
CA MET A 118 25.12 -9.01 4.18
C MET A 118 24.88 -10.27 3.32
N PRO A 119 24.42 -11.42 3.86
CA PRO A 119 24.35 -12.67 3.09
C PRO A 119 23.46 -12.56 1.84
N HIS A 120 22.43 -11.71 1.88
CA HIS A 120 21.50 -11.50 0.77
C HIS A 120 22.07 -10.63 -0.36
N LEU A 121 23.17 -9.91 -0.13
CA LEU A 121 23.86 -9.08 -1.13
C LEU A 121 25.00 -9.82 -1.83
N VAL A 122 25.48 -10.94 -1.27
CA VAL A 122 26.63 -11.69 -1.79
C VAL A 122 26.55 -11.98 -3.28
N PRO A 123 25.40 -12.43 -3.85
CA PRO A 123 25.33 -12.65 -5.30
C PRO A 123 25.60 -11.37 -6.11
N ALA A 124 25.05 -10.24 -5.69
CA ALA A 124 25.21 -8.96 -6.38
C ALA A 124 26.63 -8.38 -6.21
N LEU A 125 27.23 -8.55 -5.03
CA LEU A 125 28.61 -8.16 -4.76
C LEU A 125 29.59 -8.97 -5.62
N ASN A 126 29.37 -10.28 -5.74
CA ASN A 126 30.17 -11.15 -6.61
C ASN A 126 30.03 -10.78 -8.08
N THR A 127 28.81 -10.51 -8.57
CA THR A 127 28.62 -10.02 -9.94
C THR A 127 29.40 -8.73 -10.21
N LEU A 128 29.40 -7.78 -9.25
CA LEU A 128 30.17 -6.55 -9.41
C LEU A 128 31.68 -6.80 -9.38
N LEU A 129 32.16 -7.72 -8.54
CA LEU A 129 33.56 -8.15 -8.53
C LEU A 129 33.96 -8.80 -9.86
N ASP A 130 33.15 -9.71 -10.40
CA ASP A 130 33.39 -10.36 -11.69
C ASP A 130 33.49 -9.33 -12.83
N GLU A 131 32.63 -8.30 -12.82
CA GLU A 131 32.69 -7.18 -13.77
C GLU A 131 33.98 -6.35 -13.63
N LEU A 132 34.46 -6.16 -12.41
CA LEU A 132 35.68 -5.40 -12.14
C LEU A 132 36.95 -6.18 -12.48
N GLU A 133 36.93 -7.51 -12.28
CA GLU A 133 38.05 -8.44 -12.42
C GLU A 133 38.17 -9.07 -13.82
N ALA A 134 37.23 -8.80 -14.73
CA ALA A 134 36.95 -9.52 -15.99
C ALA A 134 38.14 -9.80 -16.94
N SER A 135 39.36 -9.34 -16.68
CA SER A 135 40.57 -9.68 -17.46
C SER A 135 41.89 -9.64 -16.70
N ASP A 136 41.96 -9.05 -15.50
CA ASP A 136 43.21 -8.71 -14.82
C ASP A 136 43.44 -9.48 -13.50
N GLY A 137 42.64 -10.54 -13.28
CA GLY A 137 42.73 -11.38 -12.08
C GLY A 137 42.10 -10.73 -10.84
N ARG A 138 42.35 -11.31 -9.66
CA ARG A 138 41.72 -10.88 -8.40
C ARG A 138 42.16 -9.47 -8.01
N ILE A 139 41.19 -8.56 -7.84
CA ILE A 139 41.44 -7.13 -7.59
C ILE A 139 42.18 -6.88 -6.26
N VAL A 140 42.01 -7.77 -5.26
CA VAL A 140 42.74 -7.72 -3.98
C VAL A 140 44.25 -7.84 -4.18
N GLY A 141 44.71 -8.54 -5.23
CA GLY A 141 46.14 -8.69 -5.54
C GLY A 141 46.75 -7.51 -6.29
N TRP A 142 45.96 -6.51 -6.70
CA TRP A 142 46.46 -5.36 -7.46
C TRP A 142 47.13 -4.34 -6.53
N PRO A 143 48.06 -3.50 -7.03
CA PRO A 143 48.57 -2.36 -6.29
C PRO A 143 47.45 -1.40 -5.86
N SER A 144 47.47 -0.93 -4.61
CA SER A 144 46.42 -0.04 -4.06
C SER A 144 46.09 1.20 -4.91
N PRO A 145 47.06 1.89 -5.55
CA PRO A 145 46.73 3.01 -6.45
C PRO A 145 45.89 2.59 -7.68
N GLN A 146 46.08 1.36 -8.18
CA GLN A 146 45.30 0.84 -9.31
C GLN A 146 43.87 0.50 -8.88
N VAL A 147 43.71 -0.07 -7.68
CA VAL A 147 42.38 -0.34 -7.09
C VAL A 147 41.63 0.98 -6.90
N GLN A 148 42.28 1.98 -6.29
CA GLN A 148 41.69 3.30 -6.07
C GLN A 148 41.23 3.94 -7.38
N ALA A 149 42.09 3.98 -8.40
CA ALA A 149 41.75 4.54 -9.72
C ALA A 149 40.60 3.77 -10.39
N ARG A 150 40.53 2.44 -10.23
CA ARG A 150 39.45 1.62 -10.78
C ARG A 150 38.09 1.99 -10.17
N PHE A 151 38.03 2.14 -8.85
CA PHE A 151 36.80 2.56 -8.16
C PHE A 151 36.45 4.02 -8.42
N GLU A 152 37.43 4.93 -8.49
CA GLU A 152 37.19 6.35 -8.85
C GLU A 152 36.57 6.48 -10.24
N ASN A 153 37.04 5.71 -11.22
CA ASN A 153 36.43 5.66 -12.55
C ASN A 153 34.99 5.12 -12.48
N LEU A 154 34.76 4.04 -11.74
CA LEU A 154 33.42 3.49 -11.54
C LEU A 154 32.47 4.51 -10.90
N TYR A 155 32.89 5.24 -9.85
CA TYR A 155 32.06 6.27 -9.22
C TYR A 155 31.79 7.44 -10.16
N THR A 156 32.76 7.81 -11.00
CA THR A 156 32.60 8.84 -12.02
C THR A 156 31.53 8.43 -13.05
N ASP A 157 31.56 7.18 -13.51
CA ASP A 157 30.59 6.64 -14.47
C ASP A 157 29.18 6.53 -13.89
N LEU A 158 29.05 6.27 -12.58
CA LEU A 158 27.77 6.19 -11.89
C LEU A 158 27.10 7.55 -11.69
N GLY A 159 27.87 8.64 -11.68
CA GLY A 159 27.39 10.01 -11.48
C GLY A 159 27.36 10.46 -10.02
N ASP A 160 26.92 11.70 -9.82
CA ASP A 160 26.87 12.34 -8.51
C ASP A 160 25.61 11.93 -7.74
N PHE A 161 25.81 11.53 -6.48
CA PHE A 161 24.76 11.14 -5.53
C PHE A 161 25.02 11.74 -4.15
N ALA A 162 25.80 12.82 -4.05
CA ALA A 162 26.17 13.43 -2.77
C ALA A 162 24.95 13.82 -1.91
N GLU A 163 23.86 14.29 -2.54
CA GLU A 163 22.61 14.60 -1.83
C GLU A 163 21.91 13.33 -1.32
N TRP A 164 21.91 12.27 -2.12
CA TRP A 164 21.33 10.98 -1.73
C TRP A 164 22.11 10.36 -0.57
N ASP A 165 23.44 10.42 -0.62
CA ASP A 165 24.31 9.96 0.45
C ASP A 165 24.04 10.75 1.73
N ARG A 166 23.95 12.08 1.65
CA ARG A 166 23.62 12.93 2.80
C ARG A 166 22.28 12.55 3.42
N THR A 167 21.22 12.41 2.62
CA THR A 167 19.86 12.14 3.10
C THR A 167 19.70 10.71 3.63
N LEU A 168 20.23 9.70 2.92
CA LEU A 168 20.02 8.29 3.25
C LEU A 168 21.03 7.76 4.28
N LEU A 169 22.30 8.18 4.16
CA LEU A 169 23.40 7.77 5.02
C LEU A 169 23.67 8.76 6.16
N GLY A 170 23.16 9.99 6.10
CA GLY A 170 23.34 10.99 7.16
C GLY A 170 24.71 11.67 7.15
N LEU A 171 25.53 11.41 6.13
CA LEU A 171 26.83 12.04 5.93
C LEU A 171 27.16 12.11 4.43
N SER A 172 27.98 13.08 4.05
CA SER A 172 28.51 13.26 2.71
C SER A 172 30.03 13.22 2.81
N ALA A 173 30.64 12.18 2.23
CA ALA A 173 32.07 11.91 2.33
C ALA A 173 32.54 11.20 1.04
N ALA A 174 33.85 10.92 0.94
CA ALA A 174 34.35 10.10 -0.15
C ALA A 174 33.75 8.69 -0.08
N PRO A 175 33.53 7.99 -1.21
CA PRO A 175 32.84 6.70 -1.22
C PRO A 175 33.39 5.64 -0.25
N LEU A 176 34.70 5.56 -0.06
CA LEU A 176 35.30 4.61 0.89
C LEU A 176 34.97 4.95 2.35
N ASP A 177 34.91 6.24 2.70
CA ASP A 177 34.52 6.70 4.04
C ASP A 177 33.04 6.45 4.34
N LEU A 178 32.21 6.26 3.30
CA LEU A 178 30.80 5.89 3.43
C LEU A 178 30.58 4.41 3.74
N PHE A 179 31.61 3.56 3.63
CA PHE A 179 31.49 2.10 3.77
C PHE A 179 30.73 1.67 5.03
N GLY A 180 31.14 2.17 6.20
CA GLY A 180 30.51 1.82 7.47
C GLY A 180 29.04 2.20 7.52
N ALA A 181 28.68 3.37 6.98
CA ALA A 181 27.29 3.83 6.93
C ALA A 181 26.43 2.98 5.97
N VAL A 182 26.98 2.59 4.81
CA VAL A 182 26.28 1.73 3.84
C VAL A 182 26.08 0.33 4.43
N LEU A 183 27.10 -0.24 5.06
CA LEU A 183 27.01 -1.54 5.73
C LEU A 183 25.91 -1.56 6.80
N GLU A 184 25.90 -0.56 7.69
CA GLU A 184 24.91 -0.50 8.78
C GLU A 184 23.47 -0.27 8.27
N LYS A 185 23.29 0.57 7.24
CA LYS A 185 21.96 1.03 6.81
C LYS A 185 21.33 0.21 5.69
N PHE A 186 22.15 -0.41 4.85
CA PHE A 186 21.71 -1.17 3.69
C PHE A 186 22.24 -2.61 3.69
N GLY A 187 23.47 -2.81 4.16
CA GLY A 187 24.05 -4.14 4.25
C GLY A 187 23.27 -5.05 5.19
N LYS A 188 22.97 -4.58 6.40
CA LYS A 188 22.24 -5.33 7.43
C LYS A 188 20.71 -5.28 7.31
N ALA A 189 20.19 -4.45 6.42
CA ALA A 189 18.74 -4.34 6.24
C ALA A 189 18.22 -5.60 5.52
N PRO A 190 17.07 -6.18 5.92
CA PRO A 190 16.50 -7.29 5.18
C PRO A 190 16.13 -6.83 3.76
N ALA A 191 16.37 -7.69 2.77
CA ALA A 191 15.91 -7.45 1.41
C ALA A 191 14.39 -7.17 1.44
N LEU A 192 13.96 -6.14 0.73
CA LEU A 192 12.53 -5.84 0.61
C LEU A 192 11.82 -7.05 0.00
N PRO A 193 10.70 -7.50 0.58
CA PRO A 193 9.99 -8.65 0.08
C PRO A 193 9.54 -8.39 -1.35
N VAL A 194 9.87 -9.33 -2.25
CA VAL A 194 9.29 -9.37 -3.59
C VAL A 194 7.86 -9.88 -3.42
N ALA A 195 6.92 -8.97 -3.20
CA ALA A 195 5.51 -9.33 -3.14
C ALA A 195 5.03 -9.78 -4.54
N PRO A 196 4.26 -10.88 -4.65
CA PRO A 196 3.71 -11.30 -5.93
C PRO A 196 2.86 -10.19 -6.54
N ALA A 197 2.98 -9.99 -7.86
CA ALA A 197 2.15 -9.03 -8.58
C ALA A 197 0.66 -9.39 -8.41
N PRO A 198 -0.25 -8.39 -8.38
CA PRO A 198 -1.68 -8.70 -8.41
C PRO A 198 -2.00 -9.42 -9.72
N PRO A 199 -2.99 -10.33 -9.75
CA PRO A 199 -3.49 -10.86 -11.00
C PRO A 199 -4.02 -9.72 -11.88
N PRO A 200 -3.69 -9.66 -13.18
CA PRO A 200 -4.03 -8.53 -14.05
C PRO A 200 -5.55 -8.34 -14.28
N GLU A 201 -6.37 -9.34 -13.98
CA GLU A 201 -7.81 -9.36 -14.32
C GLU A 201 -8.72 -8.80 -13.21
N ARG A 202 -8.19 -8.44 -12.04
CA ARG A 202 -9.02 -8.05 -10.88
C ARG A 202 -8.74 -6.61 -10.43
N PRO A 203 -9.77 -5.76 -10.28
CA PRO A 203 -9.58 -4.41 -9.79
C PRO A 203 -9.05 -4.43 -8.35
N ILE A 204 -8.06 -3.59 -8.07
CA ILE A 204 -7.48 -3.47 -6.74
C ILE A 204 -8.45 -2.69 -5.85
N ALA A 205 -8.65 -3.12 -4.61
CA ALA A 205 -9.40 -2.38 -3.60
C ALA A 205 -8.51 -2.06 -2.40
N LEU A 206 -8.42 -0.76 -2.07
CA LEU A 206 -7.75 -0.27 -0.86
C LEU A 206 -8.77 0.36 0.08
N LEU A 207 -8.52 0.25 1.37
CA LEU A 207 -9.28 0.94 2.42
C LEU A 207 -8.41 1.95 3.15
N PRO A 208 -8.32 3.20 2.66
CA PRO A 208 -7.79 4.30 3.43
C PRO A 208 -8.83 4.81 4.45
N GLU A 209 -8.37 5.57 5.43
CA GLU A 209 -9.25 6.26 6.38
C GLU A 209 -9.87 7.49 5.70
N PHE A 210 -11.19 7.66 5.85
CA PHE A 210 -11.91 8.81 5.32
C PHE A 210 -12.43 9.65 6.49
N PRO A 211 -12.04 10.93 6.61
CA PRO A 211 -12.60 11.83 7.60
C PRO A 211 -13.95 12.35 7.09
N LEU A 212 -15.05 11.66 7.39
CA LEU A 212 -16.37 12.26 7.22
C LEU A 212 -16.55 13.33 8.32
N HIS A 213 -16.83 14.58 7.93
CA HIS A 213 -17.06 15.65 8.89
C HIS A 213 -18.46 15.50 9.51
N GLU A 214 -18.51 15.48 10.85
CA GLU A 214 -19.76 15.45 11.65
C GLU A 214 -20.57 16.77 11.58
N GLY A 215 -20.03 17.79 10.89
CA GLY A 215 -20.63 19.12 10.81
C GLY A 215 -21.71 19.22 9.74
N ASP A 216 -22.94 18.86 10.12
CA ASP A 216 -24.28 19.47 9.89
C ASP A 216 -24.56 20.44 8.71
N THR A 217 -23.71 20.56 7.69
CA THR A 217 -24.07 21.29 6.47
C THR A 217 -24.50 20.27 5.45
N GLY A 218 -25.80 20.22 5.16
CA GLY A 218 -26.39 19.47 4.04
C GLY A 218 -25.86 19.87 2.64
N THR A 219 -24.78 20.63 2.59
CA THR A 219 -24.02 21.07 1.42
C THR A 219 -22.62 20.48 1.49
N LEU A 220 -22.20 19.79 0.43
CA LEU A 220 -20.80 19.40 0.24
C LEU A 220 -19.92 20.67 0.22
N PRO A 221 -18.73 20.65 0.85
CA PRO A 221 -17.87 21.83 0.89
C PRO A 221 -17.49 22.28 -0.53
N SER A 222 -17.56 23.59 -0.79
CA SER A 222 -17.20 24.22 -2.07
C SER A 222 -15.68 24.39 -2.27
N LEU A 223 -14.88 23.70 -1.47
CA LEU A 223 -13.42 23.70 -1.55
C LEU A 223 -12.98 22.82 -2.74
N PRO A 224 -11.72 22.95 -3.21
CA PRO A 224 -11.17 21.96 -4.14
C PRO A 224 -11.42 20.54 -3.58
N PRO A 225 -11.87 19.60 -4.42
CA PRO A 225 -12.26 18.29 -3.95
C PRO A 225 -11.07 17.62 -3.27
N PRO A 226 -11.22 17.15 -2.02
CA PRO A 226 -10.11 16.50 -1.33
C PRO A 226 -9.74 15.20 -2.07
N PRO A 227 -8.46 14.76 -2.04
CA PRO A 227 -7.97 13.67 -2.89
C PRO A 227 -8.74 12.34 -2.76
N TRP A 228 -9.25 12.06 -1.57
CA TRP A 228 -10.04 10.86 -1.29
C TRP A 228 -11.46 10.89 -1.86
N THR A 229 -11.90 12.02 -2.44
CA THR A 229 -13.21 12.17 -3.11
C THR A 229 -13.12 12.12 -4.64
N ILE A 230 -11.91 12.02 -5.18
CA ILE A 230 -11.65 11.98 -6.62
C ILE A 230 -11.76 10.54 -7.11
N THR A 231 -12.34 10.38 -8.30
CA THR A 231 -12.53 9.08 -8.94
C THR A 231 -11.20 8.48 -9.34
N ARG A 232 -11.00 7.24 -8.91
CA ARG A 232 -9.80 6.45 -9.18
C ARG A 232 -10.10 5.42 -10.25
N GLN A 233 -9.22 5.31 -11.23
CA GLN A 233 -9.48 4.52 -12.44
C GLN A 233 -9.10 3.04 -12.24
N GLU A 234 -7.97 2.79 -11.59
CA GLU A 234 -7.33 1.48 -11.55
C GLU A 234 -7.37 0.88 -10.13
N VAL A 235 -7.38 1.74 -9.11
CA VAL A 235 -7.40 1.35 -7.69
C VAL A 235 -8.62 1.93 -6.99
N GLN A 236 -9.54 1.06 -6.57
CA GLN A 236 -10.75 1.43 -5.84
C GLN A 236 -10.42 1.80 -4.38
N SER A 237 -9.91 3.03 -4.19
CA SER A 237 -9.39 3.55 -2.91
C SER A 237 -10.03 4.86 -2.45
N SER A 238 -10.95 5.41 -3.22
CA SER A 238 -11.57 6.72 -2.96
C SER A 238 -13.09 6.63 -3.00
N LEU A 239 -13.75 7.71 -2.59
CA LEU A 239 -15.19 7.90 -2.68
C LEU A 239 -15.47 8.77 -3.91
N PRO A 240 -15.89 8.21 -5.05
CA PRO A 240 -15.93 8.92 -6.34
C PRO A 240 -17.08 9.95 -6.40
N LEU A 241 -16.88 11.08 -5.73
CA LEU A 241 -17.76 12.24 -5.75
C LEU A 241 -17.41 13.18 -6.89
N PHE A 242 -16.12 13.26 -7.24
CA PHE A 242 -15.63 14.09 -8.32
C PHE A 242 -14.85 13.23 -9.32
N ASP A 243 -14.83 13.61 -10.60
CA ASP A 243 -13.94 12.99 -11.57
C ASP A 243 -12.49 13.49 -11.40
N ALA A 244 -11.57 12.95 -12.21
CA ALA A 244 -10.15 13.32 -12.15
C ALA A 244 -9.87 14.81 -12.45
N VAL A 245 -10.83 15.52 -13.06
CA VAL A 245 -10.75 16.95 -13.41
C VAL A 245 -11.48 17.81 -12.36
N GLY A 246 -12.05 17.20 -11.32
CA GLY A 246 -12.77 17.87 -10.24
C GLY A 246 -14.23 18.19 -10.56
N GLN A 247 -14.82 17.62 -11.62
CA GLN A 247 -16.24 17.77 -11.91
C GLN A 247 -17.07 16.85 -11.02
N PRO A 248 -18.21 17.31 -10.47
CA PRO A 248 -19.06 16.48 -9.64
C PRO A 248 -19.68 15.33 -10.44
N LEU A 249 -19.61 14.11 -9.89
CA LEU A 249 -20.24 12.89 -10.39
C LEU A 249 -21.61 12.60 -9.76
N PHE A 250 -22.19 13.61 -9.13
CA PHE A 250 -23.47 13.57 -8.47
C PHE A 250 -24.34 14.74 -8.92
N ASP A 251 -25.65 14.59 -8.74
CA ASP A 251 -26.61 15.65 -8.97
C ASP A 251 -26.53 16.67 -7.82
N THR A 252 -26.09 17.90 -8.15
CA THR A 252 -25.90 18.99 -7.18
C THR A 252 -27.20 19.49 -6.55
N SER A 253 -28.37 19.10 -7.08
CA SER A 253 -29.66 19.39 -6.47
C SER A 253 -30.02 18.45 -5.31
N ARG A 254 -29.28 17.34 -5.14
CA ARG A 254 -29.49 16.39 -4.04
C ARG A 254 -28.85 16.88 -2.74
N ILE A 255 -29.47 16.52 -1.62
CA ILE A 255 -28.90 16.76 -0.29
C ILE A 255 -27.62 15.96 -0.09
N ALA A 256 -26.65 16.52 0.63
CA ALA A 256 -25.32 15.93 0.82
C ALA A 256 -25.35 14.51 1.39
N GLU A 257 -26.30 14.22 2.29
CA GLU A 257 -26.45 12.89 2.90
C GLU A 257 -26.65 11.79 1.83
N ILE A 258 -27.51 12.02 0.85
CA ILE A 258 -27.77 11.05 -0.24
C ILE A 258 -26.51 10.82 -1.05
N ILE A 259 -25.74 11.88 -1.29
CA ILE A 259 -24.51 11.83 -2.07
C ILE A 259 -23.45 11.01 -1.33
N TRP A 260 -23.31 11.20 -0.01
CA TRP A 260 -22.43 10.39 0.84
C TRP A 260 -22.84 8.92 0.84
N GLN A 261 -24.12 8.64 1.05
CA GLN A 261 -24.66 7.28 1.04
C GLN A 261 -24.39 6.57 -0.29
N ASP A 262 -24.57 7.26 -1.42
CA ASP A 262 -24.31 6.73 -2.76
C ASP A 262 -22.81 6.51 -3.03
N ALA A 263 -21.92 7.32 -2.47
CA ALA A 263 -20.47 7.20 -2.64
C ALA A 263 -19.88 6.08 -1.79
N LEU A 264 -20.27 6.00 -0.50
CA LEU A 264 -19.85 4.92 0.40
C LEU A 264 -20.32 3.56 -0.13
N ALA A 265 -21.53 3.48 -0.66
CA ALA A 265 -22.07 2.25 -1.26
C ALA A 265 -21.27 1.73 -2.47
N GLN A 266 -20.46 2.57 -3.12
CA GLN A 266 -19.61 2.15 -4.24
C GLN A 266 -18.24 1.62 -3.80
N GLN A 267 -17.75 2.03 -2.63
CA GLN A 267 -16.45 1.58 -2.15
C GLN A 267 -16.55 0.09 -1.71
N PRO A 268 -15.67 -0.81 -2.18
CA PRO A 268 -15.84 -2.25 -1.99
C PRO A 268 -15.94 -2.71 -0.52
N TYR A 269 -15.15 -2.15 0.40
CA TYR A 269 -15.17 -2.52 1.81
C TYR A 269 -16.46 -2.05 2.51
N TYR A 270 -16.91 -0.82 2.26
CA TYR A 270 -18.20 -0.32 2.77
C TYR A 270 -19.36 -1.15 2.23
N ARG A 271 -19.33 -1.44 0.93
CA ARG A 271 -20.32 -2.26 0.24
C ARG A 271 -20.43 -3.68 0.82
N ALA A 272 -19.32 -4.32 1.16
CA ALA A 272 -19.33 -5.64 1.81
C ALA A 272 -20.12 -5.61 3.12
N VAL A 273 -19.91 -4.60 3.97
CA VAL A 273 -20.62 -4.43 5.24
C VAL A 273 -22.12 -4.18 5.01
N LEU A 274 -22.47 -3.34 4.05
CA LEU A 274 -23.87 -3.08 3.68
C LEU A 274 -24.59 -4.33 3.18
N HIS A 275 -23.91 -5.19 2.41
CA HIS A 275 -24.48 -6.47 1.96
C HIS A 275 -24.77 -7.43 3.12
N LEU A 276 -23.91 -7.45 4.15
CA LEU A 276 -24.15 -8.24 5.36
C LEU A 276 -25.36 -7.71 6.14
N ALA A 277 -25.42 -6.40 6.38
CA ALA A 277 -26.54 -5.75 7.06
C ALA A 277 -27.86 -5.96 6.28
N TYR A 278 -27.80 -5.96 4.95
CA TYR A 278 -28.96 -6.22 4.11
C TYR A 278 -29.41 -7.68 4.13
N ALA A 279 -28.48 -8.64 4.15
CA ALA A 279 -28.81 -10.05 4.30
C ALA A 279 -29.59 -10.31 5.59
N HIS A 280 -29.17 -9.68 6.70
CA HIS A 280 -29.90 -9.72 7.97
C HIS A 280 -31.34 -9.17 7.84
N ARG A 281 -31.49 -8.00 7.20
CA ARG A 281 -32.81 -7.37 6.99
C ARG A 281 -33.75 -8.27 6.18
N LEU A 282 -33.28 -8.87 5.10
CA LEU A 282 -34.09 -9.73 4.24
C LEU A 282 -34.65 -10.94 4.99
N ALA A 283 -33.87 -11.48 5.93
CA ALA A 283 -34.24 -12.63 6.73
C ALA A 283 -35.25 -12.34 7.85
N ARG A 284 -35.56 -11.07 8.16
CA ARG A 284 -36.47 -10.70 9.26
C ARG A 284 -36.20 -11.45 10.57
N GLY A 285 -34.93 -11.70 10.90
CA GLY A 285 -34.53 -12.41 12.12
C GLY A 285 -34.38 -13.93 12.01
N GLU A 286 -34.37 -14.51 10.81
CA GLU A 286 -33.98 -15.92 10.65
C GLU A 286 -32.57 -16.17 11.20
N ALA A 287 -32.44 -17.19 12.05
CA ALA A 287 -31.18 -17.50 12.74
C ALA A 287 -30.04 -17.87 11.79
N THR A 288 -30.31 -18.19 10.52
CA THR A 288 -29.31 -18.67 9.56
C THR A 288 -28.54 -17.56 8.83
N GLN A 289 -28.88 -16.28 9.05
CA GLN A 289 -28.22 -15.16 8.39
C GLN A 289 -27.13 -14.50 9.23
N PRO A 290 -26.15 -13.84 8.58
CA PRO A 290 -25.09 -13.14 9.29
C PRO A 290 -25.63 -11.93 10.05
N ILE A 291 -25.09 -11.69 11.24
CA ILE A 291 -25.28 -10.46 12.01
C ILE A 291 -23.93 -9.84 12.35
N LEU A 292 -23.90 -8.51 12.37
CA LEU A 292 -22.75 -7.71 12.78
C LEU A 292 -22.93 -7.35 14.25
N ARG A 293 -22.37 -8.16 15.15
CA ARG A 293 -22.49 -7.94 16.60
C ARG A 293 -21.36 -7.04 17.08
N CYS A 294 -21.72 -6.00 17.82
CA CYS A 294 -20.79 -5.08 18.43
C CYS A 294 -21.18 -4.88 19.90
N GLN A 295 -20.25 -5.12 20.84
CA GLN A 295 -20.55 -5.10 22.27
C GLN A 295 -20.10 -3.81 22.97
N HIS A 296 -18.94 -3.26 22.56
CA HIS A 296 -18.31 -2.13 23.26
C HIS A 296 -17.72 -1.13 22.28
N GLU A 297 -16.92 -1.59 21.32
CA GLU A 297 -16.23 -0.74 20.35
C GLU A 297 -16.45 -1.27 18.93
N LEU A 298 -16.69 -0.37 17.98
CA LEU A 298 -16.91 -0.72 16.56
C LEU A 298 -15.74 -1.50 15.97
N SER A 299 -14.52 -1.18 16.39
CA SER A 299 -13.29 -1.89 16.02
C SER A 299 -13.28 -3.38 16.41
N ALA A 300 -14.11 -3.79 17.37
CA ALA A 300 -14.23 -5.16 17.87
C ALA A 300 -15.49 -5.89 17.32
N THR A 301 -16.08 -5.40 16.24
CA THR A 301 -17.27 -6.01 15.62
C THR A 301 -16.97 -7.43 15.15
N VAL A 302 -17.88 -8.36 15.48
CA VAL A 302 -17.81 -9.78 15.14
C VAL A 302 -18.96 -10.14 14.19
N VAL A 303 -18.69 -11.04 13.24
CA VAL A 303 -19.73 -11.63 12.39
C VAL A 303 -20.23 -12.92 13.03
N GLU A 304 -21.53 -13.05 13.25
CA GLU A 304 -22.15 -14.27 13.77
C GLU A 304 -23.18 -14.86 12.79
N ILE A 305 -23.33 -16.18 12.74
CA ILE A 305 -24.40 -16.90 12.04
C ILE A 305 -24.99 -17.91 13.01
N GLY A 306 -26.31 -17.92 13.25
CA GLY A 306 -26.95 -18.91 14.11
C GLY A 306 -26.45 -18.89 15.55
N ARG A 307 -26.11 -17.70 16.07
CA ARG A 307 -25.45 -17.48 17.38
C ARG A 307 -24.02 -18.03 17.48
N GLN A 308 -23.42 -18.42 16.36
CA GLN A 308 -22.03 -18.84 16.33
C GLN A 308 -21.18 -17.74 15.72
N SER A 309 -20.12 -17.35 16.45
CA SER A 309 -19.10 -16.45 15.93
C SER A 309 -18.38 -17.09 14.74
N VAL A 310 -18.47 -16.43 13.58
CA VAL A 310 -17.66 -16.75 12.40
C VAL A 310 -16.24 -16.22 12.60
N GLY A 311 -16.10 -15.02 13.15
CA GLY A 311 -14.82 -14.36 13.41
C GLY A 311 -14.95 -12.83 13.49
N PRO A 312 -13.87 -12.13 13.88
CA PRO A 312 -13.84 -10.67 13.88
C PRO A 312 -13.99 -10.14 12.45
N LEU A 313 -14.74 -9.06 12.28
CA LEU A 313 -14.98 -8.45 10.98
C LEU A 313 -13.66 -8.01 10.32
N SER A 314 -12.69 -7.55 11.10
CA SER A 314 -11.38 -7.11 10.60
C SER A 314 -10.59 -8.20 9.87
N GLU A 315 -10.72 -9.46 10.27
CA GLU A 315 -10.07 -10.60 9.61
C GLU A 315 -10.88 -11.10 8.40
N LEU A 316 -12.22 -11.01 8.48
CA LEU A 316 -13.11 -11.51 7.44
C LEU A 316 -13.22 -10.55 6.25
N LEU A 317 -13.10 -9.24 6.49
CA LEU A 317 -13.35 -8.19 5.50
C LEU A 317 -12.53 -8.33 4.20
N PRO A 318 -11.21 -8.59 4.21
CA PRO A 318 -10.48 -8.83 2.96
C PRO A 318 -11.03 -10.04 2.19
N GLY A 319 -11.36 -11.14 2.84
CA GLY A 319 -11.96 -12.30 2.17
C GLY A 319 -13.37 -12.04 1.63
N LEU A 320 -14.13 -11.18 2.30
CA LEU A 320 -15.42 -10.69 1.82
C LEU A 320 -15.24 -9.86 0.54
N VAL A 321 -14.31 -8.88 0.54
CA VAL A 321 -14.00 -8.07 -0.64
C VAL A 321 -13.47 -8.92 -1.80
N ASP A 322 -12.64 -9.93 -1.51
CA ASP A 322 -12.16 -10.91 -2.48
C ASP A 322 -13.32 -11.68 -3.13
N SER A 323 -14.29 -12.14 -2.33
CA SER A 323 -15.46 -12.87 -2.85
C SER A 323 -16.36 -12.06 -3.79
N MET A 324 -16.29 -10.72 -3.73
CA MET A 324 -17.00 -9.82 -4.65
C MET A 324 -16.22 -9.54 -5.95
N GLY A 325 -15.05 -10.15 -6.14
CA GLY A 325 -14.25 -10.04 -7.37
C GLY A 325 -13.08 -9.04 -7.32
N PHE A 326 -12.87 -8.32 -6.22
CA PHE A 326 -11.77 -7.35 -6.07
C PHE A 326 -10.52 -8.00 -5.52
N TYR A 327 -9.33 -7.52 -5.86
CA TYR A 327 -8.11 -7.91 -5.18
C TYR A 327 -7.90 -7.02 -3.94
N PRO A 328 -8.17 -7.52 -2.71
CA PRO A 328 -8.04 -6.71 -1.51
C PRO A 328 -6.56 -6.50 -1.20
N ILE A 329 -6.11 -5.25 -1.30
CA ILE A 329 -4.84 -4.87 -0.71
C ILE A 329 -5.15 -4.16 0.59
N LEU A 330 -4.75 -4.80 1.68
CA LEU A 330 -4.65 -4.15 2.97
C LEU A 330 -3.15 -3.94 3.20
N PRO A 331 -2.71 -2.73 3.56
CA PRO A 331 -1.45 -2.58 4.31
C PRO A 331 -1.47 -3.61 5.45
N PRO A 332 -0.33 -4.19 5.87
CA PRO A 332 -0.29 -5.39 6.70
C PRO A 332 -1.23 -5.32 7.91
N GLY A 333 -2.37 -6.04 7.82
CA GLY A 333 -3.48 -6.03 8.78
C GLY A 333 -4.47 -4.87 8.62
N LEU A 334 -5.77 -5.16 8.78
CA LEU A 334 -6.77 -4.09 8.99
C LEU A 334 -6.63 -3.58 10.42
N ALA A 335 -5.99 -2.42 10.60
CA ALA A 335 -5.88 -1.79 11.90
C ALA A 335 -7.28 -1.56 12.53
N PRO A 336 -7.45 -1.77 13.85
CA PRO A 336 -8.72 -1.54 14.54
C PRO A 336 -9.31 -0.13 14.29
N SER A 337 -8.46 0.90 14.18
CA SER A 337 -8.87 2.28 13.87
C SER A 337 -9.56 2.39 12.50
N ARG A 338 -9.08 1.67 11.50
CA ARG A 338 -9.65 1.69 10.14
C ARG A 338 -11.02 1.02 10.09
N LEU A 339 -11.19 -0.09 10.82
CA LEU A 339 -12.50 -0.71 10.93
C LEU A 339 -13.47 0.21 11.68
N GLY A 340 -13.02 0.82 12.77
CA GLY A 340 -13.79 1.85 13.49
C GLY A 340 -14.24 2.96 12.55
N ASN A 341 -13.31 3.61 11.85
CA ASN A 341 -13.61 4.67 10.89
C ASN A 341 -14.61 4.24 9.81
N LEU A 342 -14.47 3.02 9.26
CA LEU A 342 -15.42 2.51 8.27
C LEU A 342 -16.84 2.41 8.85
N LEU A 343 -16.99 1.85 10.05
CA LEU A 343 -18.30 1.64 10.66
C LEU A 343 -18.90 2.96 11.17
N ASP A 344 -18.08 3.84 11.75
CA ASP A 344 -18.46 5.21 12.12
C ASP A 344 -19.00 5.96 10.91
N ASN A 345 -18.32 5.87 9.77
CA ASN A 345 -18.76 6.52 8.55
C ASN A 345 -20.13 6.00 8.05
N LEU A 346 -20.41 4.70 8.19
CA LEU A 346 -21.71 4.13 7.85
C LEU A 346 -22.83 4.56 8.81
N LEU A 347 -22.51 4.75 10.09
CA LEU A 347 -23.43 5.28 11.11
C LEU A 347 -23.70 6.77 10.91
N ALA A 348 -22.64 7.56 10.68
CA ALA A 348 -22.72 9.00 10.43
C ALA A 348 -23.52 9.31 9.14
N ALA A 349 -23.35 8.48 8.11
CA ALA A 349 -24.15 8.55 6.88
C ALA A 349 -25.56 7.96 7.03
N GLN A 350 -25.99 7.56 8.24
CA GLN A 350 -27.31 6.97 8.53
C GLN A 350 -27.64 5.73 7.66
N MET A 351 -26.63 5.00 7.22
CA MET A 351 -26.80 3.76 6.43
C MET A 351 -26.98 2.56 7.35
N LEU A 352 -26.28 2.58 8.49
CA LEU A 352 -26.44 1.63 9.59
C LEU A 352 -27.06 2.33 10.80
N THR A 353 -27.70 1.53 11.66
CA THR A 353 -28.14 1.92 12.99
C THR A 353 -27.76 0.83 13.99
N TRP A 354 -27.77 1.18 15.26
CA TRP A 354 -27.45 0.27 16.36
C TRP A 354 -28.71 -0.16 17.10
N GLU A 355 -28.97 -1.46 17.15
CA GLU A 355 -30.10 -2.05 17.89
C GLU A 355 -29.62 -3.29 18.66
N ASP A 356 -29.79 -3.29 19.99
CA ASP A 356 -29.47 -4.43 20.87
C ASP A 356 -28.06 -5.05 20.68
N GLY A 357 -27.06 -4.19 20.43
CA GLY A 357 -25.68 -4.63 20.21
C GLY A 357 -25.44 -5.22 18.81
N ILE A 358 -26.33 -4.94 17.86
CA ILE A 358 -26.24 -5.38 16.47
C ILE A 358 -26.26 -4.14 15.57
N LEU A 359 -25.31 -4.07 14.66
CA LEU A 359 -25.33 -3.10 13.56
C LEU A 359 -26.25 -3.63 12.47
N ILE A 360 -27.34 -2.93 12.23
CA ILE A 360 -28.34 -3.29 11.23
C ILE A 360 -28.51 -2.17 10.20
N LEU A 361 -29.10 -2.53 9.05
CA LEU A 361 -29.38 -1.56 8.00
C LEU A 361 -30.49 -0.60 8.44
N ALA A 362 -30.22 0.71 8.41
CA ALA A 362 -31.20 1.72 8.80
C ALA A 362 -32.44 1.66 7.88
N GLU A 363 -33.64 1.72 8.47
CA GLU A 363 -34.88 1.59 7.71
C GLU A 363 -35.07 2.73 6.71
N ALA A 364 -34.78 3.98 7.11
CA ALA A 364 -34.86 5.15 6.24
C ALA A 364 -33.96 4.99 5.01
N TYR A 365 -32.73 4.51 5.20
CA TYR A 365 -31.82 4.22 4.09
C TYR A 365 -32.38 3.11 3.19
N ALA A 366 -32.82 1.98 3.75
CA ALA A 366 -33.33 0.84 3.00
C ALA A 366 -34.55 1.17 2.13
N LEU A 367 -35.44 2.05 2.61
CA LEU A 367 -36.63 2.47 1.86
C LEU A 367 -36.29 3.27 0.60
N THR A 368 -35.16 3.98 0.60
CA THR A 368 -34.75 4.84 -0.53
C THR A 368 -34.10 4.07 -1.69
N TRP A 369 -33.80 2.79 -1.50
CA TRP A 369 -33.11 1.97 -2.50
C TRP A 369 -33.90 1.77 -3.77
N GLY A 370 -35.23 1.81 -3.69
CA GLY A 370 -36.11 1.76 -4.84
C GLY A 370 -35.94 2.95 -5.79
N GLU A 371 -35.39 4.08 -5.33
CA GLU A 371 -35.39 5.36 -6.07
C GLU A 371 -33.97 5.83 -6.43
N ARG A 372 -32.94 5.19 -5.86
CA ARG A 372 -31.54 5.58 -6.03
C ARG A 372 -30.79 4.58 -6.92
N PRO A 373 -30.30 5.00 -8.11
CA PRO A 373 -29.63 4.09 -9.05
C PRO A 373 -28.44 3.31 -8.45
N ARG A 374 -27.64 3.95 -7.59
CA ARG A 374 -26.45 3.37 -6.94
C ARG A 374 -26.80 2.48 -5.72
N ALA A 375 -27.94 2.72 -5.07
CA ALA A 375 -28.43 1.82 -4.02
C ALA A 375 -29.19 0.62 -4.61
N ARG A 376 -29.85 0.77 -5.77
CA ARG A 376 -30.47 -0.33 -6.52
C ARG A 376 -29.46 -1.43 -6.86
N THR A 377 -28.20 -1.07 -7.15
CA THR A 377 -27.14 -2.04 -7.45
C THR A 377 -26.74 -2.90 -6.25
N LEU A 378 -27.02 -2.49 -5.01
CA LEU A 378 -26.87 -3.34 -3.82
C LEU A 378 -27.99 -4.40 -3.74
N ALA A 379 -29.20 -4.04 -4.16
CA ALA A 379 -30.39 -4.85 -3.97
C ALA A 379 -30.65 -5.85 -5.11
N ARG A 380 -30.28 -5.52 -6.36
CA ARG A 380 -30.63 -6.28 -7.57
C ARG A 380 -29.45 -6.44 -8.53
N GLY A 381 -29.52 -7.45 -9.39
CA GLY A 381 -28.51 -7.71 -10.43
C GLY A 381 -27.16 -8.11 -9.81
N PRO A 382 -26.05 -7.42 -10.13
CA PRO A 382 -24.72 -7.78 -9.62
C PRO A 382 -24.64 -7.81 -8.09
N GLY A 383 -25.38 -6.93 -7.37
CA GLY A 383 -25.39 -6.94 -5.90
C GLY A 383 -26.02 -8.19 -5.28
N GLN A 384 -26.92 -8.88 -5.98
CA GLN A 384 -27.43 -10.18 -5.51
C GLN A 384 -26.33 -11.24 -5.58
N GLN A 385 -25.59 -11.28 -6.70
CA GLN A 385 -24.49 -12.23 -6.90
C GLN A 385 -23.36 -11.98 -5.88
N GLU A 386 -23.00 -10.72 -5.65
CA GLU A 386 -22.05 -10.33 -4.60
C GLU A 386 -22.50 -10.83 -3.22
N ARG A 387 -23.77 -10.60 -2.86
CA ARG A 387 -24.31 -11.07 -1.57
C ARG A 387 -24.28 -12.59 -1.44
N GLU A 388 -24.65 -13.33 -2.48
CA GLU A 388 -24.59 -14.80 -2.48
C GLU A 388 -23.14 -15.31 -2.33
N ALA A 389 -22.17 -14.66 -2.98
CA ALA A 389 -20.75 -14.99 -2.84
C ALA A 389 -20.24 -14.72 -1.41
N LEU A 390 -20.60 -13.58 -0.82
CA LEU A 390 -20.26 -13.21 0.56
C LEU A 390 -20.82 -14.23 1.58
N LEU A 391 -22.09 -14.61 1.43
CA LEU A 391 -22.73 -15.60 2.30
C LEU A 391 -22.07 -16.97 2.18
N THR A 392 -21.72 -17.38 0.96
CA THR A 392 -21.00 -18.63 0.70
C THR A 392 -19.62 -18.62 1.38
N TYR A 393 -18.89 -17.50 1.28
CA TYR A 393 -17.61 -17.32 1.95
C TYR A 393 -17.76 -17.47 3.48
N LEU A 394 -18.72 -16.79 4.11
CA LEU A 394 -18.94 -16.86 5.56
C LEU A 394 -19.30 -18.27 6.03
N GLN A 395 -20.17 -18.97 5.31
CA GLN A 395 -20.52 -20.36 5.64
C GLN A 395 -19.31 -21.29 5.57
N ASN A 396 -18.42 -21.10 4.59
CA ASN A 396 -17.19 -21.87 4.46
C ASN A 396 -16.17 -21.53 5.56
N SER A 397 -16.06 -20.26 5.95
CA SER A 397 -15.21 -19.83 7.06
C SER A 397 -15.70 -20.39 8.39
N LEU A 398 -17.01 -20.42 8.63
CA LEU A 398 -17.61 -21.04 9.82
C LEU A 398 -17.31 -22.55 9.89
N LYS A 399 -17.44 -23.27 8.76
CA LYS A 399 -17.10 -24.71 8.68
C LYS A 399 -15.63 -24.98 8.97
N ARG A 400 -14.72 -24.17 8.42
CA ARG A 400 -13.27 -24.28 8.67
C ARG A 400 -12.92 -24.03 10.14
N GLY A 401 -13.54 -23.01 10.75
CA GLY A 401 -13.36 -22.71 12.18
C GLY A 401 -13.79 -23.86 13.10
N ARG A 402 -14.83 -24.62 12.73
CA ARG A 402 -15.25 -25.82 13.48
C ARG A 402 -14.25 -26.98 13.33
N ALA A 403 -13.79 -27.28 12.11
CA ALA A 403 -12.84 -28.36 11.86
C ALA A 403 -11.49 -28.15 12.61
N ASN A 404 -11.05 -26.90 12.75
CA ASN A 404 -9.84 -26.57 13.51
C ASN A 404 -10.02 -26.70 15.03
N ARG A 405 -11.26 -26.64 15.55
CA ARG A 405 -11.55 -26.82 16.98
C ARG A 405 -11.76 -28.27 17.38
N GLU A 406 -12.12 -29.14 16.43
CA GLU A 406 -12.29 -30.58 16.65
C GLU A 406 -10.98 -31.37 16.51
N SER A 407 -9.92 -30.73 16.01
CA SER A 407 -8.58 -31.31 15.81
C SER A 407 -7.53 -30.88 16.86
N LEU A 408 -7.93 -30.04 17.81
CA LEU A 408 -7.20 -29.67 19.03
C LEU A 408 -7.85 -30.37 20.23
#